data_AF-A0A3D4IPH3-F1
#
_entry.id   AF-A0A3D4IPH3-F1
#
_cell.length_a   1.000
_cell.length_b   1.000
_cell.length_c   1.000
_cell.angle_alpha   90.00
_cell.angle_beta   90.00
_cell.angle_gamma   90.00
#
_symmetry.space_group_name_H-M   'P 1'
#
loop_
_entity.id
_entity.type
_entity.pdbx_description
1 polymer ?
#
loop_
_entity_poly.entity_id
_entity_poly.type
_entity_poly.pdbx_seq_one_letter_code
_entity_poly.pdbx_strand_id
1 'polypeptide(L)'
;DETEIFERIKEGDEKALEFIYKKYYRMMTKLVITNSGTEDEARDVYQDALVVFWQKARSGNLVLTSKISTYVYSICQNLWRKELDRKKRLSHEAKDSAVSIDMDTPERAKIMAKCLDQLGETCRKVLMYYYF
;
A
#
# COMPACT_ATOMS: atom_id res chain seq x y z
N ASP A 1 -15.27 -16.21 -25.08
CA ASP A 1 -14.28 -15.17 -25.50
C ASP A 1 -14.03 -14.20 -24.34
N GLU A 2 -12.90 -13.47 -24.27
CA GLU A 2 -12.68 -12.45 -23.21
C GLU A 2 -13.70 -11.30 -23.31
N THR A 3 -14.05 -10.90 -24.53
CA THR A 3 -15.08 -9.89 -24.79
C THR A 3 -16.45 -10.33 -24.24
N GLU A 4 -16.83 -11.57 -24.53
CA GLU A 4 -18.07 -12.17 -24.03
C GLU A 4 -18.11 -12.26 -22.50
N ILE A 5 -16.99 -12.65 -21.86
CA ILE A 5 -16.89 -12.68 -20.40
C ILE A 5 -17.09 -11.27 -19.83
N PHE A 6 -16.50 -10.25 -20.46
CA PHE A 6 -16.65 -8.87 -20.02
C PHE A 6 -18.09 -8.37 -20.12
N GLU A 7 -18.78 -8.66 -21.23
CA GLU A 7 -20.20 -8.29 -21.39
C GLU A 7 -21.09 -8.97 -20.34
N ARG A 8 -20.87 -10.26 -20.07
CA ARG A 8 -21.59 -10.96 -18.98
C ARG A 8 -21.36 -10.31 -17.62
N ILE A 9 -20.13 -9.88 -17.33
CA ILE A 9 -19.82 -9.16 -16.08
C ILE A 9 -20.52 -7.81 -16.04
N LYS A 10 -20.59 -7.07 -17.15
CA LYS A 10 -21.35 -5.81 -17.24
C LYS A 10 -22.84 -6.03 -16.98
N GLU A 11 -23.39 -7.17 -17.38
CA GLU A 11 -24.79 -7.55 -17.13
C GLU A 11 -25.05 -8.01 -15.69
N GLY A 12 -24.02 -8.29 -14.89
CA GLY A 12 -24.15 -8.73 -13.51
C GLY A 12 -24.02 -10.24 -13.32
N ASP A 13 -23.38 -10.94 -14.24
CA ASP A 13 -23.11 -12.38 -14.11
C ASP A 13 -21.92 -12.64 -13.16
N GLU A 14 -22.24 -13.02 -11.93
CA GLU A 14 -21.25 -13.37 -10.91
C GLU A 14 -20.44 -14.64 -11.25
N LYS A 15 -20.99 -15.58 -12.05
CA LYS A 15 -20.26 -16.78 -12.47
C LYS A 15 -19.13 -16.43 -13.43
N ALA A 16 -19.34 -15.41 -14.27
CA ALA A 16 -18.29 -14.88 -15.12
C ALA A 16 -17.15 -14.27 -14.30
N LEU A 17 -17.46 -13.57 -13.20
CA LEU A 17 -16.46 -13.04 -12.27
C LEU A 17 -15.73 -14.17 -11.51
N GLU A 18 -16.45 -15.19 -11.05
CA GLU A 18 -15.87 -16.38 -10.39
C GLU A 18 -14.91 -17.13 -11.33
N PHE A 19 -15.27 -17.23 -12.61
CA PHE A 19 -14.39 -17.79 -13.63
C PHE A 19 -13.08 -17.00 -13.75
N ILE A 20 -13.15 -15.67 -13.78
CA ILE A 20 -11.97 -14.78 -13.78
C ILE A 20 -11.13 -15.00 -12.51
N TYR A 21 -11.77 -15.05 -11.34
CA TYR A 21 -11.10 -15.35 -10.07
C TYR A 21 -10.25 -16.62 -10.18
N LYS A 22 -10.87 -17.75 -10.51
CA LYS A 22 -10.17 -19.05 -10.62
C LYS A 22 -9.10 -19.05 -11.69
N LYS A 23 -9.38 -18.50 -12.87
CA LYS A 23 -8.47 -18.50 -14.03
C LYS A 23 -7.16 -17.75 -13.76
N TYR A 24 -7.24 -16.61 -13.07
CA TYR A 24 -6.09 -15.73 -12.87
C TYR A 24 -5.52 -15.74 -11.44
N TYR A 25 -6.09 -16.51 -10.52
CA TYR A 25 -5.67 -16.56 -9.11
C TYR A 25 -4.17 -16.64 -8.93
N ARG A 26 -3.50 -17.64 -9.52
CA ARG A 26 -2.05 -17.85 -9.38
C ARG A 26 -1.23 -16.68 -9.93
N MET A 27 -1.69 -16.03 -11.00
CA MET A 27 -0.99 -14.88 -11.59
C MET A 27 -1.09 -13.66 -10.68
N MET A 28 -2.27 -13.40 -10.13
CA MET A 28 -2.55 -12.22 -9.31
C MET A 28 -1.93 -12.34 -7.93
N THR A 29 -2.01 -13.51 -7.30
CA THR A 29 -1.40 -13.74 -5.98
C THR A 29 0.13 -13.73 -6.03
N LYS A 30 0.72 -14.28 -7.10
CA LYS A 30 2.18 -14.26 -7.29
C LYS A 30 2.74 -12.84 -7.26
N LEU A 31 2.02 -11.84 -7.78
CA LEU A 31 2.46 -10.43 -7.70
C LEU A 31 2.70 -10.02 -6.25
N VAL A 32 1.79 -10.31 -5.34
CA VAL A 32 1.89 -9.88 -3.94
C VAL A 32 2.97 -10.68 -3.21
N ILE A 33 2.96 -12.01 -3.38
CA ILE A 33 3.90 -12.92 -2.71
C ILE A 33 5.36 -12.62 -3.09
N THR A 34 5.61 -12.34 -4.36
CA THR A 34 6.97 -12.02 -4.84
C THR A 34 7.41 -10.59 -4.49
N ASN A 35 6.51 -9.77 -3.93
CA ASN A 35 6.77 -8.38 -3.55
C ASN A 35 6.51 -8.17 -2.05
N SER A 36 7.05 -9.06 -1.21
CA SER A 36 7.04 -8.95 0.26
C SER A 36 5.66 -9.09 0.92
N GLY A 37 4.71 -9.77 0.26
CA GLY A 37 3.41 -10.08 0.83
C GLY A 37 3.25 -11.55 1.20
N THR A 38 2.24 -11.84 2.03
CA THR A 38 1.84 -13.22 2.37
C THR A 38 0.79 -13.75 1.39
N GLU A 39 0.50 -15.05 1.45
CA GLU A 39 -0.58 -15.65 0.65
C GLU A 39 -1.96 -15.07 1.04
N ASP A 40 -2.20 -14.80 2.32
CA ASP A 40 -3.47 -14.23 2.78
C ASP A 40 -3.63 -12.80 2.29
N GLU A 41 -2.58 -11.97 2.39
CA GLU A 41 -2.58 -10.62 1.82
C GLU A 41 -2.76 -10.65 0.31
N ALA A 42 -2.19 -11.64 -0.37
CA ALA A 42 -2.34 -11.83 -1.79
C ALA A 42 -3.78 -12.17 -2.18
N ARG A 43 -4.46 -12.99 -1.38
CA ARG A 43 -5.87 -13.33 -1.55
C ARG A 43 -6.74 -12.09 -1.36
N ASP A 44 -6.51 -11.34 -0.29
CA ASP A 44 -7.28 -10.14 0.05
C ASP A 44 -7.14 -9.06 -1.05
N VAL A 45 -5.91 -8.76 -1.47
CA VAL A 45 -5.64 -7.82 -2.56
C VAL A 45 -6.33 -8.24 -3.86
N TYR A 46 -6.34 -9.54 -4.17
CA TYR A 46 -7.00 -10.01 -5.38
C TYR A 46 -8.53 -9.90 -5.29
N GLN A 47 -9.12 -10.22 -4.15
CA GLN A 47 -10.56 -10.05 -3.95
C GLN A 47 -10.96 -8.58 -4.06
N ASP A 48 -10.23 -7.67 -3.40
CA ASP A 48 -10.45 -6.22 -3.52
C ASP A 48 -10.33 -5.75 -4.96
N ALA A 49 -9.34 -6.25 -5.70
CA ALA A 49 -9.16 -5.92 -7.10
C ALA A 49 -10.35 -6.35 -7.97
N LEU A 50 -10.94 -7.52 -7.70
CA LEU A 50 -12.14 -7.99 -8.39
C LEU A 50 -13.38 -7.17 -8.04
N VAL A 51 -13.52 -6.73 -6.79
CA VAL A 51 -14.61 -5.82 -6.39
C VAL A 51 -14.51 -4.50 -7.14
N VAL A 52 -13.31 -3.90 -7.20
CA VAL A 52 -13.07 -2.66 -7.96
C VAL A 52 -13.34 -2.87 -9.45
N PHE A 53 -12.88 -3.99 -10.02
CA PHE A 53 -13.14 -4.31 -11.42
C PHE A 53 -14.64 -4.46 -11.70
N TRP A 54 -15.36 -5.19 -10.84
CA TRP A 54 -16.80 -5.38 -10.93
C TRP A 54 -17.56 -4.05 -10.90
N GLN A 55 -17.27 -3.19 -9.93
CA GLN A 55 -17.90 -1.87 -9.82
C GLN A 55 -17.67 -1.03 -11.08
N LYS A 56 -16.45 -1.02 -11.62
CA LYS A 56 -16.14 -0.28 -12.84
C LYS A 56 -16.83 -0.85 -14.06
N ALA A 57 -16.84 -2.17 -14.22
CA ALA A 57 -17.56 -2.83 -15.32
C ALA A 57 -19.06 -2.52 -15.25
N ARG A 58 -19.68 -2.67 -14.07
CA ARG A 58 -21.11 -2.40 -13.82
C ARG A 58 -21.49 -0.93 -13.97
N SER A 59 -20.55 0.01 -13.82
CA SER A 59 -20.82 1.43 -14.04
C SER A 59 -21.08 1.79 -15.51
N GLY A 60 -20.75 0.91 -16.45
CA GLY A 60 -20.88 1.16 -17.89
C GLY A 60 -19.79 2.06 -18.50
N ASN A 61 -18.96 2.69 -17.67
CA ASN A 61 -17.93 3.65 -18.11
C ASN A 61 -16.58 3.02 -18.44
N LEU A 62 -16.42 1.71 -18.18
CA LEU A 62 -15.16 1.01 -18.43
C LEU A 62 -15.06 0.55 -19.89
N VAL A 63 -14.14 1.18 -20.63
CA VAL A 63 -13.69 0.69 -21.94
C VAL A 63 -12.40 -0.10 -21.76
N LEU A 64 -12.45 -1.41 -21.97
CA LEU A 64 -11.25 -2.26 -21.93
C LEU A 64 -10.42 -2.08 -23.21
N THR A 65 -9.24 -1.49 -23.06
CA THR A 65 -8.22 -1.36 -24.13
C THR A 65 -7.13 -2.42 -24.02
N SER A 66 -7.23 -3.31 -23.04
CA SER A 66 -6.29 -4.41 -22.77
C SER A 66 -7.07 -5.66 -22.33
N LYS A 67 -6.36 -6.79 -22.18
CA LYS A 67 -6.94 -8.02 -21.64
C LYS A 67 -7.49 -7.77 -20.22
N ILE A 68 -8.53 -8.50 -19.84
CA ILE A 68 -9.11 -8.43 -18.48
C ILE A 68 -8.01 -8.68 -17.43
N SER A 69 -7.15 -9.68 -17.67
CA SER A 69 -6.03 -10.00 -16.78
C SER A 69 -5.07 -8.82 -16.60
N THR A 70 -4.72 -8.10 -17.67
CA THR A 70 -3.85 -6.93 -17.60
C THR A 70 -4.49 -5.81 -16.77
N TYR A 71 -5.78 -5.55 -16.98
CA TYR A 71 -6.49 -4.53 -16.23
C TYR A 71 -6.56 -4.87 -14.73
N VAL A 72 -6.97 -6.10 -14.39
CA VAL A 72 -7.07 -6.57 -13.00
C VAL A 72 -5.70 -6.62 -12.33
N TYR A 73 -4.66 -7.04 -13.05
CA TYR A 73 -3.28 -7.02 -12.56
C TYR A 73 -2.84 -5.60 -12.16
N SER A 74 -3.19 -4.59 -12.97
CA SER A 74 -2.89 -3.19 -12.65
C SER A 74 -3.59 -2.71 -11.38
N ILE A 75 -4.81 -3.20 -11.10
CA ILE A 75 -5.52 -2.91 -9.86
C ILE A 75 -4.80 -3.57 -8.68
N CYS A 76 -4.48 -4.86 -8.77
CA CYS A 76 -3.70 -5.57 -7.74
C CYS A 76 -2.38 -4.85 -7.45
N GLN A 77 -1.65 -4.45 -8.49
CA GLN A 77 -0.39 -3.73 -8.35
C GLN A 77 -0.55 -2.41 -7.60
N ASN A 78 -1.59 -1.65 -7.92
CA ASN A 78 -1.85 -0.36 -7.26
C ASN A 78 -2.30 -0.53 -5.81
N LEU A 79 -3.17 -1.50 -5.52
CA LEU A 79 -3.59 -1.82 -4.15
C LEU A 79 -2.40 -2.25 -3.30
N TRP A 80 -1.57 -3.16 -3.84
CA TRP A 80 -0.40 -3.64 -3.12
C TRP A 80 0.65 -2.55 -2.86
N ARG A 81 0.90 -1.67 -3.83
CA ARG A 81 1.79 -0.51 -3.62
C ARG A 81 1.32 0.36 -2.46
N LYS A 82 0.02 0.67 -2.39
CA LYS A 82 -0.55 1.44 -1.27
C LYS A 82 -0.38 0.72 0.07
N GLU A 83 -0.51 -0.60 0.07
CA GLU A 83 -0.33 -1.42 1.27
C GLU A 83 1.14 -1.44 1.74
N LEU A 84 2.09 -1.55 0.81
CA LEU A 84 3.52 -1.41 1.11
C LEU A 84 3.85 -0.02 1.70
N ASP A 85 3.28 1.05 1.14
CA ASP A 85 3.46 2.40 1.67
C ASP A 85 2.86 2.56 3.08
N ARG A 86 1.71 1.91 3.35
CA ARG A 86 1.09 1.84 4.68
C ARG A 86 1.99 1.11 5.68
N LYS A 87 2.49 -0.08 5.32
CA LYS A 87 3.40 -0.88 6.16
C LYS A 87 4.70 -0.13 6.47
N LYS A 88 5.25 0.57 5.48
CA LYS A 88 6.46 1.38 5.67
C LYS A 88 6.24 2.49 6.70
N ARG A 89 5.12 3.22 6.62
CA ARG A 89 4.77 4.27 7.59
C ARG A 89 4.62 3.71 9.02
N LEU A 90 3.88 2.63 9.19
CA LEU A 90 3.72 1.98 10.50
C LEU A 90 5.05 1.49 11.07
N SER A 91 5.95 0.98 10.23
CA SER A 91 7.29 0.59 10.67
C SER A 91 8.13 1.79 11.13
N HIS A 92 7.97 2.96 10.53
CA HIS A 92 8.64 4.19 10.97
C HIS A 92 8.07 4.70 12.31
N GLU A 93 6.74 4.75 12.45
CA GLU A 93 6.07 5.17 13.69
C GLU A 93 6.43 4.25 14.87
N ALA A 94 6.46 2.93 14.64
CA ALA A 94 6.87 1.97 15.66
C ALA A 94 8.33 2.18 16.11
N LYS A 95 9.24 2.54 15.19
CA LYS A 95 10.63 2.85 15.52
C LYS A 95 10.75 4.13 16.34
N ASP A 96 10.00 5.17 16.01
CA ASP A 96 10.02 6.43 16.76
C ASP A 96 9.44 6.24 18.18
N SER A 97 8.42 5.40 18.33
CA SER A 97 7.84 5.07 19.65
C SER A 97 8.73 4.19 20.55
N ALA A 98 9.65 3.41 19.96
CA ALA A 98 10.57 2.54 20.71
C ALA A 98 11.80 3.28 21.24
N VAL A 99 12.01 4.54 20.87
CA VAL A 99 13.05 5.39 21.45
C VAL A 99 12.46 6.15 22.63
N SER A 100 12.27 5.49 23.77
CA SER A 100 12.31 6.19 25.04
C SER A 100 13.75 6.66 25.25
N ILE A 101 14.06 7.87 24.79
CA ILE A 101 15.30 8.54 25.19
C ILE A 101 15.16 8.75 26.70
N ASP A 102 15.91 7.96 27.47
CA ASP A 102 16.13 8.21 28.89
C ASP A 102 16.84 9.56 29.03
N MET A 103 16.03 10.63 29.09
CA MET A 103 16.47 12.03 29.05
C MET A 103 16.99 12.52 30.40
N ASP A 104 16.93 11.70 31.46
CA ASP A 104 17.12 12.15 32.84
C ASP A 104 18.56 12.09 33.35
N THR A 105 19.56 11.97 32.46
CA THR A 105 20.96 12.09 32.88
C THR A 105 21.48 13.52 32.69
N PRO A 106 21.79 14.26 33.78
CA PRO A 106 22.22 15.66 33.70
C PRO A 106 23.53 15.84 32.90
N GLU A 107 24.38 14.81 32.81
CA GLU A 107 25.53 14.80 31.89
C GLU A 107 25.13 14.98 30.42
N ARG A 108 24.07 14.30 29.96
CA ARG A 108 23.67 14.32 28.54
C ARG A 108 23.04 15.64 28.14
N ALA A 109 22.25 16.26 29.02
CA ALA A 109 21.73 17.61 28.82
C ALA A 109 22.87 18.64 28.63
N LYS A 110 23.95 18.48 29.40
CA LYS A 110 25.13 19.35 29.32
C LYS A 110 25.91 19.18 28.00
N ILE A 111 26.02 17.94 27.52
CA ILE A 111 26.65 17.63 26.22
C ILE A 111 25.78 18.16 25.08
N MET A 112 24.46 17.94 25.16
CA MET A 112 23.51 18.43 24.15
C MET A 112 23.52 19.96 24.07
N ALA A 113 23.53 20.67 25.20
CA ALA A 113 23.66 22.13 25.23
C ALA A 113 24.95 22.61 24.54
N LYS A 114 26.08 21.95 24.79
CA LYS A 114 27.36 22.27 24.12
C LYS A 114 27.32 22.01 22.62
N CYS A 115 26.69 20.91 22.17
CA CYS A 115 26.53 20.62 20.76
C CYS A 115 25.58 21.61 20.06
N LEU A 116 24.50 22.03 20.73
CA LEU A 116 23.62 23.10 20.25
C LEU A 116 24.37 24.44 20.15
N ASP A 117 25.31 24.72 21.06
CA ASP A 117 26.20 25.89 21.03
C ASP A 117 27.17 25.96 19.86
N GLN A 118 27.40 24.83 19.19
CA GLN A 118 28.22 24.78 17.98
C GLN A 118 27.40 24.94 16.69
N LEU A 119 26.06 24.96 16.79
CA LEU A 119 25.15 25.14 15.65
C LEU A 119 24.85 26.63 15.44
N GLY A 120 24.84 27.02 14.16
CA GLY A 120 24.39 28.36 13.76
C GLY A 120 22.95 28.63 14.18
N GLU A 121 22.63 29.90 14.44
CA GLU A 121 21.38 30.35 15.06
C GLU A 121 20.13 29.83 14.34
N THR A 122 20.17 29.77 13.01
CA THR A 122 19.07 29.27 12.18
C THR A 122 18.80 27.78 12.38
N CYS A 123 19.84 26.93 12.35
CA CYS A 123 19.69 25.49 12.52
C CYS A 123 19.21 25.13 13.93
N ARG A 124 19.68 25.88 14.95
CA ARG A 124 19.23 25.70 16.33
C ARG A 124 17.75 26.02 16.49
N LYS A 125 17.28 27.16 15.97
CA LYS A 125 15.87 27.56 16.09
C LYS A 125 14.94 26.52 15.48
N VAL A 126 15.27 26.00 14.30
CA VAL A 126 14.47 24.97 13.63
C VAL A 126 14.38 23.69 14.47
N LEU A 127 15.50 23.23 15.03
CA LEU A 127 15.51 22.04 15.88
C LEU A 127 14.72 22.25 17.18
N MET A 128 14.83 23.43 17.81
CA MET A 128 14.06 23.74 19.00
C MET A 128 12.56 23.72 18.75
N TYR A 129 12.08 24.37 17.68
CA TYR A 129 10.64 24.41 17.37
C TYR A 129 10.03 23.03 17.08
N TYR A 130 10.83 22.04 16.69
CA TYR A 130 10.33 20.71 16.34
C TYR A 130 10.26 19.76 17.55
N TYR A 131 11.19 19.90 18.50
CA TYR A 131 11.33 18.97 19.62
C TYR A 131 10.86 19.52 20.98
N PHE A 132 10.64 20.84 21.09
CA PHE A 132 10.17 21.53 22.30
C PHE A 132 9.03 22.50 21.97
#